data_AF-A0A1J4XGB9-F1
#
_entry.id   AF-A0A1J4XGB9-F1
#
_cell.length_a   1.000
_cell.length_b   1.000
_cell.length_c   1.000
_cell.angle_alpha   90.00
_cell.angle_beta   90.00
_cell.angle_gamma   90.00
#
_symmetry.space_group_name_H-M   'P 1'
#
loop_
_entity.id
_entity.type
_entity.pdbx_description
1 polymer ?
#
loop_
_entity_poly.entity_id
_entity_poly.type
_entity_poly.pdbx_seq_one_letter_code
_entity_poly.pdbx_strand_id
1 'polypeptide(L)'
;MKTSSIIPNSRFRNSYRSGINPIRNLTPQSLVRVLDAFQGGNLAPAALAWDAIERRDDLLKGVAAKRKKSVARLPWSVLTVDDSEEALMHKAALEYFYNNLTSTNACDNNEFGGFSLLVKQMMDSIGKKYAVHEIVYQPNATTGKLTASFRFVPLWFFENKTGRLRFLKSDSSQEGIALEEGSWLVTAGDGLMESCSIAYLFKHLPLRDWLVYCERNGMPGVKGTTDAIPGTPQWDSARSAVLDFGSEFHALLNRGTDIEPIDLTARGELPYPKLVERMDRAMSALWRGSDLSTISREQSAGASLQSEESALLEEDDAALVSETLNIQVDRFVLKYLFGVERGKAYIRVNSNNHYQSLRDLELYRRLWEMGLAIPENKLRERFSIPKPDTKDQELTSNETE
;
A
#
# COMPACT_ATOMS: atom_id res chain seq x y z
N MET A 1 -8.51 -25.44 -16.46
CA MET A 1 -7.79 -24.16 -16.30
C MET A 1 -8.34 -23.16 -17.28
N LYS A 2 -8.50 -21.92 -16.84
CA LYS A 2 -9.07 -20.82 -17.62
C LYS A 2 -8.02 -20.20 -18.56
N THR A 3 -8.31 -20.16 -19.86
CA THR A 3 -7.41 -19.62 -20.91
C THR A 3 -7.91 -18.31 -21.53
N SER A 4 -9.07 -17.82 -21.10
CA SER A 4 -9.64 -16.54 -21.53
C SER A 4 -10.19 -15.74 -20.34
N SER A 5 -10.07 -14.41 -20.38
CA SER A 5 -10.66 -13.53 -19.35
C SER A 5 -12.18 -13.55 -19.42
N ILE A 6 -12.85 -13.53 -18.26
CA ILE A 6 -14.31 -13.37 -18.16
C ILE A 6 -14.73 -11.91 -18.10
N ILE A 7 -13.78 -10.98 -17.96
CA ILE A 7 -14.08 -9.57 -17.75
C ILE A 7 -13.98 -8.82 -19.09
N PRO A 8 -15.09 -8.32 -19.64
CA PRO A 8 -15.07 -7.64 -20.93
C PRO A 8 -14.35 -6.28 -20.80
N ASN A 9 -13.53 -5.96 -21.80
CA ASN A 9 -12.78 -4.68 -21.85
C ASN A 9 -13.68 -3.43 -21.76
N SER A 10 -14.95 -3.56 -22.13
CA SER A 10 -15.95 -2.47 -22.06
C SER A 10 -16.29 -2.04 -20.64
N ARG A 11 -16.21 -2.93 -19.65
CA ARG A 11 -16.57 -2.63 -18.26
C ARG A 11 -15.62 -1.63 -17.62
N PHE A 12 -14.32 -1.75 -17.91
CA PHE A 12 -13.29 -0.89 -17.34
C PHE A 12 -13.36 0.56 -17.85
N ARG A 13 -13.90 0.78 -19.07
CA ARG A 13 -14.14 2.14 -19.59
C ARG A 13 -15.21 2.88 -18.81
N ASN A 14 -16.19 2.17 -18.24
CA ASN A 14 -17.31 2.78 -17.53
C ASN A 14 -16.96 3.12 -16.07
N SER A 15 -16.17 2.28 -15.39
CA SER A 15 -15.81 2.50 -13.98
C SER A 15 -15.00 3.79 -13.75
N TYR A 16 -14.08 4.15 -14.65
CA TYR A 16 -13.35 5.44 -14.58
C TYR A 16 -14.19 6.64 -15.05
N ARG A 17 -15.11 6.44 -16.00
CA ARG A 17 -15.96 7.51 -16.55
C ARG A 17 -17.00 8.02 -15.56
N SER A 18 -17.38 7.20 -14.58
CA SER A 18 -18.37 7.61 -13.58
C SER A 18 -17.90 8.81 -12.73
N GLY A 19 -16.61 9.19 -12.73
CA GLY A 19 -16.13 10.52 -12.32
C GLY A 19 -16.43 10.97 -10.88
N ILE A 20 -17.11 10.15 -10.08
CA ILE A 20 -17.46 10.46 -8.70
C ILE A 20 -16.18 10.41 -7.90
N ASN A 21 -15.74 11.58 -7.44
CA ASN A 21 -14.69 11.68 -6.43
C ASN A 21 -15.27 11.19 -5.09
N PRO A 22 -14.94 9.96 -4.62
CA PRO A 22 -15.62 9.34 -3.49
C PRO A 22 -15.30 10.05 -2.17
N ILE A 23 -14.24 10.87 -2.14
CA ILE A 23 -13.80 11.61 -0.96
C ILE A 23 -14.22 13.08 -0.97
N ARG A 24 -14.94 13.57 -2.00
CA ARG A 24 -15.31 15.00 -2.11
C ARG A 24 -16.12 15.49 -0.92
N ASN A 25 -17.02 14.65 -0.41
CA ASN A 25 -17.92 14.95 0.70
C ASN A 25 -17.70 13.96 1.86
N LEU A 26 -16.45 13.55 2.11
CA LEU A 26 -16.16 12.61 3.19
C LEU A 26 -16.34 13.31 4.56
N THR A 27 -17.41 12.95 5.25
CA THR A 27 -17.73 13.33 6.64
C THR A 27 -17.64 12.11 7.57
N PRO A 28 -17.59 12.29 8.91
CA PRO A 28 -17.62 11.17 9.85
C PRO A 28 -18.81 10.22 9.60
N GLN A 29 -20.00 10.77 9.40
CA GLN A 29 -21.21 9.99 9.13
C GLN A 29 -21.13 9.24 7.80
N SER A 30 -20.53 9.83 6.77
CA SER A 30 -20.32 9.14 5.49
C SER A 30 -19.29 8.02 5.60
N LEU A 31 -18.22 8.22 6.38
CA LEU A 31 -17.17 7.23 6.57
C LEU A 31 -17.70 6.03 7.34
N VAL A 32 -18.48 6.24 8.41
CA VAL A 32 -19.16 5.15 9.15
C VAL A 32 -19.97 4.29 8.19
N ARG A 33 -20.83 4.89 7.34
CA ARG A 33 -21.60 4.13 6.35
C ARG A 33 -20.73 3.33 5.37
N VAL A 34 -19.58 3.88 4.99
CA VAL A 34 -18.62 3.22 4.10
C VAL A 34 -17.99 2.01 4.79
N LEU A 35 -17.61 2.14 6.06
CA LEU A 35 -17.02 1.06 6.86
C LEU A 35 -18.05 -0.02 7.19
N ASP A 36 -19.26 0.36 7.61
CA ASP A 36 -20.37 -0.57 7.87
C ASP A 36 -20.73 -1.37 6.61
N ALA A 37 -20.74 -0.72 5.44
CA ALA A 37 -20.98 -1.40 4.17
C ALA A 37 -19.89 -2.45 3.87
N PHE A 38 -18.62 -2.12 4.13
CA PHE A 38 -17.51 -3.04 3.96
C PHE A 38 -17.63 -4.25 4.89
N GLN A 39 -17.93 -4.03 6.17
CA GLN A 39 -18.17 -5.09 7.16
C GLN A 39 -19.39 -5.96 6.79
N GLY A 40 -20.43 -5.35 6.21
CA GLY A 40 -21.59 -6.05 5.65
C GLY A 40 -21.33 -6.77 4.31
N GLY A 41 -20.09 -6.79 3.82
CA GLY A 41 -19.68 -7.49 2.60
C GLY A 41 -19.89 -6.70 1.29
N ASN A 42 -20.35 -5.45 1.34
CA ASN A 42 -20.36 -4.55 0.19
C ASN A 42 -19.06 -3.75 0.12
N LEU A 43 -18.11 -4.22 -0.69
CA LEU A 43 -16.75 -3.70 -0.68
C LEU A 43 -16.59 -2.39 -1.47
N ALA A 44 -17.48 -2.13 -2.44
CA ALA A 44 -17.28 -1.07 -3.41
C ALA A 44 -17.14 0.35 -2.81
N PRO A 45 -17.97 0.79 -1.84
CA PRO A 45 -17.84 2.13 -1.27
C PRO A 45 -16.48 2.37 -0.60
N ALA A 46 -16.02 1.41 0.20
CA ALA A 46 -14.75 1.52 0.90
C ALA A 46 -13.57 1.38 -0.05
N ALA A 47 -13.61 0.42 -0.98
CA ALA A 47 -12.55 0.24 -1.97
C ALA A 47 -12.30 1.51 -2.80
N LEU A 48 -13.37 2.17 -3.26
CA LEU A 48 -13.27 3.42 -4.01
C LEU A 48 -12.74 4.58 -3.14
N ALA A 49 -13.26 4.71 -1.92
CA ALA A 49 -12.80 5.75 -0.99
C ALA A 49 -11.31 5.56 -0.65
N TRP A 50 -10.90 4.35 -0.29
CA TRP A 50 -9.53 4.01 0.07
C TRP A 50 -8.55 4.19 -1.09
N ASP A 51 -8.93 3.80 -2.31
CA ASP A 51 -8.12 4.06 -3.51
C ASP A 51 -7.89 5.56 -3.73
N ALA A 52 -8.94 6.38 -3.56
CA ALA A 52 -8.83 7.83 -3.68
C ALA A 52 -7.99 8.45 -2.56
N ILE A 53 -8.12 7.97 -1.32
CA ILE A 53 -7.33 8.43 -0.16
C ILE A 53 -5.86 8.10 -0.39
N GLU A 54 -5.52 6.85 -0.70
CA GLU A 54 -4.13 6.39 -0.90
C GLU A 54 -3.42 7.18 -2.03
N ARG A 55 -4.15 7.53 -3.10
CA ARG A 55 -3.59 8.26 -4.24
C ARG A 55 -3.37 9.75 -3.97
N ARG A 56 -4.16 10.37 -3.09
CA ARG A 56 -4.25 11.83 -2.94
C ARG A 56 -3.66 12.36 -1.65
N ASP A 57 -3.69 11.60 -0.56
CA ASP A 57 -3.02 11.99 0.66
C ASP A 57 -1.51 11.94 0.46
N ASP A 58 -0.86 13.05 0.76
CA ASP A 58 0.56 13.30 0.52
C ASP A 58 1.47 12.34 1.29
N LEU A 59 1.15 12.10 2.56
CA LEU A 59 1.90 11.17 3.40
C LEU A 59 1.62 9.72 3.02
N LEU A 60 0.34 9.35 2.94
CA LEU A 60 -0.08 7.97 2.73
C LEU A 60 0.48 7.40 1.43
N LYS A 61 0.45 8.21 0.35
CA LYS A 61 1.03 7.86 -0.94
C LYS A 61 2.50 7.45 -0.82
N GLY A 62 3.24 8.09 0.08
CA GLY A 62 4.64 7.77 0.35
C GLY A 62 4.81 6.47 1.15
N VAL A 63 4.15 6.36 2.31
CA VAL A 63 4.36 5.23 3.23
C VAL A 63 3.78 3.91 2.70
N ALA A 64 2.60 3.94 2.07
CA ALA A 64 1.99 2.76 1.46
C ALA A 64 2.83 2.24 0.29
N ALA A 65 3.27 3.14 -0.60
CA ALA A 65 4.12 2.76 -1.72
C ALA A 65 5.46 2.18 -1.26
N LYS A 66 6.06 2.68 -0.17
CA LYS A 66 7.30 2.13 0.39
C LYS A 66 7.12 0.68 0.84
N ARG A 67 6.07 0.35 1.61
CA ARG A 67 5.80 -1.04 2.06
C ARG A 67 5.51 -1.97 0.89
N LYS A 68 4.66 -1.57 -0.06
CA LYS A 68 4.37 -2.38 -1.26
C LYS A 68 5.63 -2.66 -2.10
N LYS A 69 6.50 -1.66 -2.27
CA LYS A 69 7.74 -1.78 -3.05
C LYS A 69 8.83 -2.59 -2.35
N SER A 70 8.86 -2.58 -1.01
CA SER A 70 9.95 -3.21 -0.27
C SER A 70 9.95 -4.72 -0.42
N VAL A 71 8.76 -5.33 -0.50
CA VAL A 71 8.56 -6.76 -0.76
C VAL A 71 8.66 -7.09 -2.25
N ALA A 72 8.12 -6.23 -3.13
CA ALA A 72 8.13 -6.45 -4.57
C ALA A 72 9.52 -6.52 -5.22
N ARG A 73 10.53 -5.93 -4.57
CA ARG A 73 11.94 -5.96 -5.02
C ARG A 73 12.74 -7.13 -4.43
N LEU A 74 12.16 -7.89 -3.51
CA LEU A 74 12.87 -9.00 -2.89
C LEU A 74 13.20 -10.08 -3.93
N PRO A 75 14.38 -10.72 -3.83
CA PRO A 75 14.67 -11.89 -4.64
C PRO A 75 13.72 -13.02 -4.25
N TRP A 76 13.45 -13.91 -5.19
CA TRP A 76 12.67 -15.12 -4.95
C TRP A 76 13.42 -16.34 -5.45
N SER A 77 13.10 -17.50 -4.89
CA SER A 77 13.64 -18.79 -5.31
C SER A 77 12.57 -19.85 -5.20
N VAL A 78 12.68 -20.91 -6.01
CA VAL A 78 11.84 -22.09 -5.86
C VAL A 78 12.62 -23.13 -5.07
N LEU A 79 12.06 -23.51 -3.93
CA LEU A 79 12.62 -24.51 -3.03
C LEU A 79 11.95 -25.86 -3.25
N THR A 80 12.69 -26.93 -2.97
CA THR A 80 12.19 -28.30 -3.02
C THR A 80 11.96 -28.86 -1.62
N VAL A 81 11.06 -29.82 -1.51
CA VAL A 81 10.80 -30.56 -0.27
C VAL A 81 11.86 -31.65 -0.05
N ASP A 82 12.38 -32.21 -1.13
CA ASP A 82 13.42 -33.24 -1.15
C ASP A 82 14.33 -33.09 -2.40
N ASP A 83 15.34 -33.96 -2.51
CA ASP A 83 16.29 -34.00 -3.63
C ASP A 83 15.89 -35.03 -4.72
N SER A 84 14.62 -35.44 -4.78
CA SER A 84 14.17 -36.38 -5.81
C SER A 84 14.14 -35.75 -7.20
N GLU A 85 14.31 -36.56 -8.25
CA GLU A 85 14.19 -36.10 -9.64
C GLU A 85 12.85 -35.41 -9.90
N GLU A 86 11.77 -35.92 -9.30
CA GLU A 86 10.43 -35.33 -9.35
C GLU A 86 10.40 -33.92 -8.75
N ALA A 87 11.06 -33.69 -7.61
CA ALA A 87 11.14 -32.37 -7.00
C ALA A 87 11.94 -31.38 -7.86
N LEU A 88 13.03 -31.83 -8.50
CA LEU A 88 13.80 -31.02 -9.44
C LEU A 88 12.99 -30.66 -10.69
N MET A 89 12.16 -31.58 -11.20
CA MET A 89 11.23 -31.30 -12.31
C MET A 89 10.17 -30.28 -11.92
N HIS A 90 9.56 -30.43 -10.74
CA HIS A 90 8.61 -29.46 -10.19
C HIS A 90 9.25 -28.07 -10.03
N LYS A 91 10.49 -28.03 -9.53
CA LYS A 91 11.26 -26.79 -9.39
C LYS A 91 11.45 -26.09 -10.72
N ALA A 92 11.98 -26.80 -11.72
CA ALA A 92 12.22 -26.24 -13.05
C ALA A 92 10.93 -25.72 -13.72
N ALA A 93 9.80 -26.42 -13.52
CA ALA A 93 8.51 -25.99 -14.03
C ALA A 93 8.01 -24.69 -13.38
N LEU A 94 8.11 -24.57 -12.05
CA LEU A 94 7.73 -23.35 -11.35
C LEU A 94 8.68 -22.19 -11.67
N GLU A 95 9.99 -22.43 -11.75
CA GLU A 95 10.96 -21.40 -12.16
C GLU A 95 10.64 -20.87 -13.55
N TYR A 96 10.33 -21.75 -14.50
CA TYR A 96 9.87 -21.32 -15.82
C TYR A 96 8.58 -20.52 -15.74
N PHE A 97 7.59 -20.99 -14.97
CA PHE A 97 6.30 -20.32 -14.81
C PHE A 97 6.47 -18.88 -14.30
N TYR A 98 7.21 -18.70 -13.20
CA TYR A 98 7.42 -17.40 -12.55
C TYR A 98 8.32 -16.45 -13.36
N ASN A 99 9.30 -16.97 -14.10
CA ASN A 99 10.14 -16.15 -14.98
C ASN A 99 9.39 -15.64 -16.22
N ASN A 100 8.34 -16.33 -16.66
CA ASN A 100 7.60 -15.99 -17.89
C ASN A 100 6.21 -15.41 -17.64
N LEU A 101 5.76 -15.34 -16.39
CA LEU A 101 4.45 -14.78 -16.08
C LEU A 101 4.38 -13.29 -16.42
N THR A 102 3.17 -12.85 -16.71
CA THR A 102 2.88 -11.42 -16.89
C THR A 102 1.85 -10.97 -15.88
N SER A 103 1.98 -9.74 -15.43
CA SER A 103 1.04 -9.06 -14.56
C SER A 103 0.58 -7.77 -15.23
N THR A 104 -0.72 -7.49 -15.14
CA THR A 104 -1.35 -6.29 -15.71
C THR A 104 -2.41 -5.76 -14.75
N ASN A 105 -2.76 -4.48 -14.85
CA ASN A 105 -3.93 -3.94 -14.18
C ASN A 105 -5.14 -3.98 -15.13
N ALA A 106 -6.23 -4.60 -14.70
CA ALA A 106 -7.41 -4.78 -15.54
C ALA A 106 -8.05 -3.44 -15.96
N CYS A 107 -7.81 -2.40 -15.16
CA CYS A 107 -8.35 -1.06 -15.32
C CYS A 107 -7.37 -0.11 -16.03
N ASP A 108 -6.07 -0.34 -15.94
CA ASP A 108 -5.03 0.43 -16.61
C ASP A 108 -3.99 -0.50 -17.26
N ASN A 109 -4.18 -0.80 -18.54
CA ASN A 109 -3.28 -1.70 -19.27
C ASN A 109 -1.85 -1.13 -19.45
N ASN A 110 -1.60 0.13 -19.10
CA ASN A 110 -0.24 0.68 -19.10
C ASN A 110 0.58 0.22 -17.89
N GLU A 111 -0.08 -0.28 -16.83
CA GLU A 111 0.60 -0.97 -15.75
C GLU A 111 0.79 -2.45 -16.14
N PHE A 112 1.96 -2.75 -16.72
CA PHE A 112 2.36 -4.09 -17.13
C PHE A 112 3.75 -4.46 -16.60
N GLY A 113 3.98 -5.74 -16.31
CA GLY A 113 5.24 -6.23 -15.75
C GLY A 113 5.22 -7.74 -15.52
N GLY A 114 6.19 -8.24 -14.75
CA GLY A 114 6.30 -9.66 -14.37
C GLY A 114 6.03 -9.88 -12.88
N PHE A 115 6.80 -10.79 -12.27
CA PHE A 115 6.67 -11.19 -10.86
C PHE A 115 6.67 -10.01 -9.87
N SER A 116 7.59 -9.06 -9.99
CA SER A 116 7.65 -7.92 -9.07
C SER A 116 6.37 -7.06 -9.09
N LEU A 117 5.73 -6.91 -10.26
CA LEU A 117 4.45 -6.20 -10.34
C LEU A 117 3.33 -7.00 -9.71
N LEU A 118 3.28 -8.32 -9.93
CA LEU A 118 2.34 -9.21 -9.28
C LEU A 118 2.42 -9.07 -7.76
N VAL A 119 3.62 -9.18 -7.18
CA VAL A 119 3.84 -9.02 -5.74
C VAL A 119 3.39 -7.63 -5.27
N LYS A 120 3.82 -6.56 -5.94
CA LYS A 120 3.39 -5.17 -5.60
C LYS A 120 1.87 -5.02 -5.56
N GLN A 121 1.14 -5.66 -6.48
CA GLN A 121 -0.32 -5.63 -6.52
C GLN A 121 -0.96 -6.52 -5.45
N MET A 122 -0.38 -7.69 -5.13
CA MET A 122 -0.82 -8.53 -4.00
C MET A 122 -0.74 -7.74 -2.67
N MET A 123 0.30 -6.92 -2.53
CA MET A 123 0.49 -6.03 -1.37
C MET A 123 -0.59 -4.93 -1.23
N ASP A 124 -1.48 -4.75 -2.21
CA ASP A 124 -2.68 -3.89 -2.03
C ASP A 124 -3.59 -4.41 -0.91
N SER A 125 -3.53 -5.72 -0.62
CA SER A 125 -4.29 -6.39 0.44
C SER A 125 -3.93 -5.90 1.86
N ILE A 126 -2.70 -5.43 2.09
CA ILE A 126 -2.31 -4.83 3.37
C ILE A 126 -3.15 -3.60 3.66
N GLY A 127 -3.35 -2.75 2.65
CA GLY A 127 -4.21 -1.58 2.78
C GLY A 127 -5.68 -1.94 2.78
N LYS A 128 -6.16 -2.58 1.71
CA LYS A 128 -7.60 -2.72 1.42
C LYS A 128 -8.21 -4.06 1.86
N LYS A 129 -7.52 -4.80 2.71
CA LYS A 129 -7.81 -6.16 3.19
C LYS A 129 -7.65 -7.26 2.15
N TYR A 130 -8.04 -7.00 0.91
CA TYR A 130 -8.00 -7.98 -0.17
C TYR A 130 -7.28 -7.42 -1.40
N ALA A 131 -6.57 -8.28 -2.12
CA ALA A 131 -6.08 -8.02 -3.47
C ALA A 131 -6.44 -9.22 -4.34
N VAL A 132 -7.03 -8.96 -5.52
CA VAL A 132 -7.58 -10.03 -6.35
C VAL A 132 -7.01 -9.96 -7.76
N HIS A 133 -6.54 -11.09 -8.27
CA HIS A 133 -6.11 -11.24 -9.65
C HIS A 133 -6.92 -12.32 -10.35
N GLU A 134 -7.37 -12.03 -11.56
CA GLU A 134 -7.82 -13.06 -12.48
C GLU A 134 -6.59 -13.75 -13.10
N ILE A 135 -6.55 -15.07 -13.07
CA ILE A 135 -5.48 -15.87 -13.67
C ILE A 135 -5.94 -16.38 -15.04
N VAL A 136 -5.19 -16.03 -16.08
CA VAL A 136 -5.39 -16.50 -17.46
C VAL A 136 -4.18 -17.32 -17.87
N TYR A 137 -4.34 -18.64 -17.89
CA TYR A 137 -3.26 -19.57 -18.22
C TYR A 137 -2.98 -19.57 -19.73
N GLN A 138 -1.69 -19.70 -20.06
CA GLN A 138 -1.17 -19.69 -21.42
C GLN A 138 -0.32 -20.96 -21.63
N PRO A 139 -0.96 -22.13 -21.80
CA PRO A 139 -0.25 -23.36 -22.07
C PRO A 139 0.39 -23.32 -23.48
N ASN A 140 1.65 -23.72 -23.57
CA ASN A 140 2.33 -23.88 -24.85
C ASN A 140 2.33 -25.36 -25.24
N ALA A 141 1.49 -25.71 -26.23
CA ALA A 141 1.33 -27.08 -26.71
C ALA A 141 2.61 -27.67 -27.33
N THR A 142 3.49 -26.83 -27.88
CA THR A 142 4.73 -27.27 -28.55
C THR A 142 5.82 -27.59 -27.55
N THR A 143 5.99 -26.77 -26.51
CA THR A 143 7.05 -26.96 -25.52
C THR A 143 6.60 -27.74 -24.28
N GLY A 144 5.29 -27.98 -24.12
CA GLY A 144 4.72 -28.58 -22.91
C GLY A 144 4.87 -27.70 -21.66
N LYS A 145 5.17 -26.40 -21.85
CA LYS A 145 5.42 -25.46 -20.73
C LYS A 145 4.18 -24.63 -20.45
N LEU A 146 4.03 -24.19 -19.21
CA LEU A 146 2.92 -23.37 -18.74
C LEU A 146 3.40 -22.01 -18.24
N THR A 147 2.68 -20.96 -18.57
CA THR A 147 2.76 -19.66 -17.91
C THR A 147 1.34 -19.07 -17.75
N ALA A 148 1.22 -17.89 -17.16
CA ALA A 148 -0.06 -17.21 -16.99
C ALA A 148 0.07 -15.68 -17.04
N SER A 149 -1.03 -15.04 -17.40
CA SER A 149 -1.28 -13.61 -17.18
C SER A 149 -2.14 -13.43 -15.95
N PHE A 150 -1.65 -12.64 -15.01
CA PHE A 150 -2.36 -12.18 -13.83
C PHE A 150 -2.92 -10.78 -14.09
N ARG A 151 -4.23 -10.62 -13.98
CA ARG A 151 -4.91 -9.35 -14.19
C ARG A 151 -5.43 -8.86 -12.85
N PHE A 152 -4.85 -7.80 -12.31
CA PHE A 152 -5.31 -7.20 -11.04
C PHE A 152 -6.68 -6.56 -11.23
N VAL A 153 -7.66 -7.05 -10.48
CA VAL A 153 -9.06 -6.65 -10.58
C VAL A 153 -9.44 -5.83 -9.34
N PRO A 154 -9.98 -4.61 -9.52
CA PRO A 154 -10.35 -3.79 -8.37
C PRO A 154 -11.40 -4.40 -7.46
N LEU A 155 -11.29 -4.14 -6.15
CA LEU A 155 -12.19 -4.69 -5.13
C LEU A 155 -13.65 -4.27 -5.29
N TRP A 156 -13.94 -3.12 -5.92
CA TRP A 156 -15.31 -2.69 -6.19
C TRP A 156 -16.04 -3.55 -7.23
N PHE A 157 -15.38 -4.55 -7.82
CA PHE A 157 -16.01 -5.60 -8.62
C PHE A 157 -16.38 -6.86 -7.82
N PHE A 158 -16.20 -6.84 -6.50
CA PHE A 158 -16.46 -7.98 -5.63
C PHE A 158 -17.37 -7.63 -4.46
N GLU A 159 -18.03 -8.66 -3.94
CA GLU A 159 -18.71 -8.64 -2.65
C GLU A 159 -18.21 -9.79 -1.76
N ASN A 160 -18.46 -9.71 -0.46
CA ASN A 160 -18.09 -10.72 0.54
C ASN A 160 -19.23 -11.06 1.52
N LYS A 161 -20.49 -11.02 1.08
CA LYS A 161 -21.65 -11.24 1.97
C LYS A 161 -21.73 -12.65 2.56
N THR A 162 -21.11 -13.63 1.90
CA THR A 162 -21.16 -15.05 2.30
C THR A 162 -19.88 -15.52 2.99
N GLY A 163 -18.96 -14.61 3.35
CA GLY A 163 -17.64 -14.95 3.89
C GLY A 163 -16.63 -15.49 2.87
N ARG A 164 -17.00 -15.50 1.58
CA ARG A 164 -16.08 -15.71 0.45
C ARG A 164 -16.31 -14.61 -0.58
N LEU A 165 -15.23 -14.15 -1.21
CA LEU A 165 -15.32 -13.18 -2.29
C LEU A 165 -16.12 -13.76 -3.46
N ARG A 166 -16.97 -12.92 -4.06
CA ARG A 166 -17.78 -13.24 -5.24
C ARG A 166 -17.64 -12.11 -6.25
N PHE A 167 -17.48 -12.45 -7.52
CA PHE A 167 -17.30 -11.49 -8.60
C PHE A 167 -18.67 -10.98 -9.10
N LEU A 168 -18.91 -9.68 -9.01
CA LEU A 168 -20.09 -9.02 -9.56
C LEU A 168 -19.91 -8.91 -11.08
N LYS A 169 -20.85 -9.40 -11.91
CA LYS A 169 -20.70 -9.37 -13.38
C LYS A 169 -20.98 -7.99 -14.00
N SER A 170 -21.82 -7.20 -13.36
CA SER A 170 -22.11 -5.81 -13.73
C SER A 170 -22.11 -4.92 -12.49
N ASP A 171 -22.00 -3.62 -12.68
CA ASP A 171 -22.00 -2.65 -11.58
C ASP A 171 -23.37 -2.55 -10.89
N SER A 172 -24.43 -3.03 -11.56
CA SER A 172 -25.79 -3.14 -11.01
C SER A 172 -26.07 -4.49 -10.34
N SER A 173 -25.14 -5.45 -10.39
CA SER A 173 -25.33 -6.77 -9.80
C SER A 173 -25.34 -6.65 -8.28
N GLN A 174 -26.36 -7.21 -7.63
CA GLN A 174 -26.40 -7.29 -6.17
C GLN A 174 -25.78 -8.56 -5.61
N GLU A 175 -25.67 -9.61 -6.43
CA GLU A 175 -25.10 -10.89 -6.04
C GLU A 175 -24.00 -11.27 -7.03
N GLY A 176 -22.84 -11.66 -6.50
CA GLY A 176 -21.70 -12.09 -7.30
C GLY A 176 -21.77 -13.56 -7.66
N ILE A 177 -20.97 -13.97 -8.63
CA ILE A 177 -20.66 -15.38 -8.89
C ILE A 177 -19.46 -15.82 -8.04
N ALA A 178 -19.47 -17.07 -7.58
CA ALA A 178 -18.33 -17.63 -6.85
C ALA A 178 -17.06 -17.61 -7.72
N LEU A 179 -15.92 -17.38 -7.07
CA LEU A 179 -14.62 -17.46 -7.73
C LEU A 179 -14.25 -18.93 -7.94
N GLU A 180 -14.01 -19.32 -9.19
CA GLU A 180 -13.57 -20.66 -9.55
C GLU A 180 -12.13 -20.90 -9.03
N GLU A 181 -11.91 -22.03 -8.38
CA GLU A 181 -10.60 -22.42 -7.84
C GLU A 181 -9.54 -22.52 -8.94
N GLY A 182 -8.36 -21.94 -8.69
CA GLY A 182 -7.26 -21.89 -9.66
C GLY A 182 -7.43 -20.87 -10.78
N SER A 183 -8.60 -20.26 -10.96
CA SER A 183 -8.85 -19.17 -11.93
C SER A 183 -8.67 -17.77 -11.33
N TRP A 184 -8.51 -17.68 -10.02
CA TRP A 184 -8.37 -16.44 -9.25
C TRP A 184 -7.29 -16.59 -8.19
N LEU A 185 -6.53 -15.53 -7.97
CA LEU A 185 -5.61 -15.37 -6.85
C LEU A 185 -6.21 -14.31 -5.92
N VAL A 186 -6.43 -14.67 -4.66
CA VAL A 186 -6.91 -13.76 -3.62
C VAL A 186 -5.88 -13.69 -2.50
N THR A 187 -5.29 -12.51 -2.32
CA THR A 187 -4.42 -12.23 -1.16
C THR A 187 -5.25 -11.52 -0.10
N ALA A 188 -5.22 -12.02 1.14
CA ALA A 188 -5.90 -11.42 2.28
C ALA A 188 -4.86 -10.90 3.29
N GLY A 189 -4.82 -9.59 3.52
CA GLY A 189 -3.87 -8.92 4.40
C GLY A 189 -4.54 -8.29 5.62
N ASP A 190 -3.91 -7.26 6.18
CA ASP A 190 -4.33 -6.63 7.42
C ASP A 190 -5.61 -5.80 7.29
N GLY A 191 -5.74 -5.01 6.22
CA GLY A 191 -6.86 -4.08 6.05
C GLY A 191 -6.66 -2.74 6.76
N LEU A 192 -5.43 -2.21 6.73
CA LEU A 192 -5.04 -0.98 7.43
C LEU A 192 -5.86 0.26 7.05
N MET A 193 -6.48 0.28 5.86
CA MET A 193 -7.24 1.43 5.38
C MET A 193 -8.52 1.70 6.17
N GLU A 194 -9.06 0.71 6.91
CA GLU A 194 -10.16 0.95 7.83
C GLU A 194 -9.75 2.00 8.88
N SER A 195 -8.69 1.74 9.65
CA SER A 195 -8.14 2.71 10.62
C SER A 195 -7.50 3.92 9.96
N CYS A 196 -6.80 3.75 8.84
CA CYS A 196 -6.10 4.84 8.16
C CYS A 196 -7.08 5.86 7.55
N SER A 197 -8.24 5.42 7.08
CA SER A 197 -9.28 6.33 6.56
C SER A 197 -9.90 7.22 7.66
N ILE A 198 -9.95 6.73 8.90
CA ILE A 198 -10.36 7.51 10.08
C ILE A 198 -9.30 8.57 10.38
N ALA A 199 -8.01 8.18 10.38
CA ALA A 199 -6.90 9.11 10.58
C ALA A 199 -6.85 10.19 9.47
N TYR A 200 -7.07 9.79 8.21
CA TYR A 200 -7.20 10.71 7.08
C TYR A 200 -8.29 11.75 7.32
N LEU A 201 -9.47 11.33 7.79
CA LEU A 201 -10.56 12.27 8.08
C LEU A 201 -10.19 13.26 9.19
N PHE A 202 -9.59 12.76 10.29
CA PHE A 202 -9.13 13.61 11.39
C PHE A 202 -7.92 14.50 11.04
N LYS A 203 -7.18 14.20 9.96
CA LYS A 203 -6.14 15.05 9.39
C LYS A 203 -6.73 16.15 8.50
N HIS A 204 -7.61 15.77 7.57
CA HIS A 204 -8.08 16.67 6.51
C HIS A 204 -9.12 17.68 6.98
N LEU A 205 -9.96 17.35 7.96
CA LEU A 205 -10.92 18.30 8.54
C LEU A 205 -10.22 19.52 9.18
N PRO A 206 -9.30 19.35 10.16
CA PRO A 206 -8.59 20.48 10.74
C PRO A 206 -7.64 21.16 9.76
N LEU A 207 -7.07 20.43 8.78
CA LEU A 207 -6.25 21.06 7.74
C LEU A 207 -7.08 22.05 6.89
N ARG A 208 -8.30 21.67 6.49
CA ARG A 208 -9.20 22.57 5.78
C ARG A 208 -9.57 23.78 6.63
N ASP A 209 -9.91 23.56 7.90
CA ASP A 209 -10.29 24.65 8.80
C ASP A 209 -9.09 25.57 9.09
N TRP A 210 -7.88 25.02 9.15
CA TRP A 210 -6.64 25.77 9.28
C TRP A 210 -6.36 26.62 8.03
N LEU A 211 -6.58 26.09 6.83
CA LEU A 211 -6.45 26.86 5.59
C LEU A 211 -7.44 28.05 5.56
N VAL A 212 -8.70 27.83 5.94
CA VAL A 212 -9.70 28.91 6.07
C VAL A 212 -9.29 29.92 7.13
N TYR A 213 -8.72 29.45 8.25
CA TYR A 213 -8.18 30.34 9.27
C TYR A 213 -7.03 31.20 8.72
N CYS A 214 -6.08 30.59 7.99
CA CYS A 214 -4.97 31.29 7.35
C CYS A 214 -5.43 32.30 6.29
N GLU A 215 -6.46 31.97 5.52
CA GLU A 215 -7.07 32.91 4.55
C GLU A 215 -7.68 34.12 5.25
N ARG A 216 -8.41 33.89 6.36
CA ARG A 216 -9.12 34.96 7.09
C ARG A 216 -8.23 35.80 8.01
N ASN A 217 -7.23 35.19 8.63
CA ASN A 217 -6.42 35.79 9.70
C ASN A 217 -4.95 35.99 9.29
N GLY A 218 -4.54 35.48 8.13
CA GLY A 218 -3.18 35.66 7.60
C GLY A 218 -2.93 37.06 7.04
N MET A 219 -3.96 37.90 6.94
CA MET A 219 -3.87 39.28 6.46
C MET A 219 -4.44 40.25 7.51
N PRO A 220 -3.72 41.31 7.89
CA PRO A 220 -4.23 42.30 8.84
C PRO A 220 -5.36 43.11 8.20
N GLY A 221 -6.51 43.20 8.88
CA GLY A 221 -7.61 44.09 8.49
C GLY A 221 -7.28 45.55 8.82
N VAL A 222 -7.71 46.48 7.97
CA VAL A 222 -7.48 47.92 8.18
C VAL A 222 -8.74 48.54 8.81
N LYS A 223 -8.61 49.01 10.05
CA LYS A 223 -9.65 49.76 10.76
C LYS A 223 -9.32 51.25 10.73
N GLY A 224 -10.15 52.03 10.04
CA GLY A 224 -10.13 53.49 10.09
C GLY A 224 -11.24 54.03 10.97
N THR A 225 -10.94 55.05 11.78
CA THR A 225 -11.96 55.77 12.57
C THR A 225 -11.91 57.24 12.21
N THR A 226 -13.07 57.84 11.92
CA THR A 226 -13.19 59.25 11.55
C THR A 226 -14.38 59.90 12.27
N ASP A 227 -14.28 61.19 12.55
CA ASP A 227 -15.39 62.01 13.05
C ASP A 227 -16.29 62.54 11.91
N ALA A 228 -15.91 62.27 10.65
CA ALA A 228 -16.65 62.75 9.49
C ALA A 228 -18.07 62.14 9.44
N ILE A 229 -19.05 62.96 9.08
CA ILE A 229 -20.43 62.52 8.87
C ILE A 229 -20.48 61.70 7.56
N PRO A 230 -21.16 60.53 7.53
CA PRO A 230 -21.30 59.74 6.32
C PRO A 230 -21.81 60.56 5.13
N GLY A 231 -21.15 60.45 3.98
CA GLY A 231 -21.51 61.17 2.75
C GLY A 231 -20.91 62.58 2.60
N THR A 232 -20.03 63.00 3.52
CA THR A 232 -19.25 64.25 3.38
C THR A 232 -17.95 64.04 2.58
N PRO A 233 -17.37 65.09 1.95
CA PRO A 233 -16.07 64.99 1.27
C PRO A 233 -14.95 64.45 2.18
N GLN A 234 -15.01 64.76 3.48
CA GLN A 234 -14.09 64.27 4.49
C GLN A 234 -14.27 62.77 4.76
N TRP A 235 -15.51 62.27 4.72
CA TRP A 235 -15.80 60.84 4.82
C TRP A 235 -15.28 60.07 3.60
N ASP A 236 -15.47 60.62 2.40
CA ASP A 236 -15.00 59.98 1.16
C ASP A 236 -13.47 59.95 1.07
N SER A 237 -12.79 60.99 1.57
CA SER A 237 -11.33 60.99 1.70
C SER A 237 -10.84 59.94 2.71
N ALA A 238 -11.50 59.81 3.86
CA ALA A 238 -11.17 58.79 4.86
C ALA A 238 -11.45 57.37 4.34
N ARG A 239 -12.55 57.19 3.59
CA ARG A 239 -12.91 55.94 2.92
C ARG A 239 -11.86 55.55 1.89
N SER A 240 -11.42 56.50 1.07
CA SER A 240 -10.37 56.27 0.06
C SER A 240 -9.05 55.90 0.73
N ALA A 241 -8.66 56.60 1.79
CA ALA A 241 -7.44 56.29 2.54
C ALA A 241 -7.45 54.89 3.18
N VAL A 242 -8.61 54.42 3.66
CA VAL A 242 -8.75 53.05 4.18
C VAL A 242 -8.67 52.03 3.03
N LEU A 243 -9.33 52.29 1.90
CA LEU A 243 -9.31 51.41 0.71
C LEU A 243 -7.93 51.31 0.05
N ASP A 244 -7.12 52.38 0.10
CA ASP A 244 -5.78 52.41 -0.48
C ASP A 244 -4.72 51.71 0.40
N PHE A 245 -5.04 51.43 1.67
CA PHE A 245 -4.07 50.91 2.65
C PHE A 245 -3.90 49.38 2.58
N GLY A 246 -4.84 48.62 1.99
CA GLY A 246 -4.77 47.15 1.96
C GLY A 246 -5.70 46.52 0.93
N SER A 247 -5.55 45.22 0.69
CA SER A 247 -6.13 44.60 -0.51
C SER A 247 -7.49 43.93 -0.34
N GLU A 248 -8.03 43.68 0.86
CA GLU A 248 -9.21 42.78 0.98
C GLU A 248 -10.24 43.17 2.07
N PHE A 249 -9.84 43.61 3.27
CA PHE A 249 -10.78 43.91 4.36
C PHE A 249 -10.64 45.34 4.92
N HIS A 250 -11.70 46.13 4.76
CA HIS A 250 -11.75 47.55 5.08
C HIS A 250 -12.97 47.86 5.95
N ALA A 251 -12.75 48.53 7.08
CA ALA A 251 -13.83 49.05 7.91
C ALA A 251 -13.57 50.54 8.21
N LEU A 252 -14.54 51.39 7.85
CA LEU A 252 -14.57 52.80 8.24
C LEU A 252 -15.73 53.02 9.21
N LEU A 253 -15.41 53.45 10.42
CA LEU A 253 -16.37 53.65 11.51
C LEU A 253 -16.42 55.13 11.91
N ASN A 254 -17.62 55.63 12.19
CA ASN A 254 -17.80 56.92 12.88
C ASN A 254 -17.69 56.69 14.40
N ARG A 255 -17.10 57.62 15.16
CA ARG A 255 -16.95 57.50 16.63
C ARG A 255 -18.26 57.23 17.40
N GLY A 256 -19.42 57.54 16.84
CA GLY A 256 -20.73 57.28 17.45
C GLY A 256 -21.27 55.84 17.29
N THR A 257 -20.57 54.94 16.59
CA THR A 257 -21.02 53.55 16.35
C THR A 257 -19.89 52.58 16.66
N ASP A 258 -19.94 51.99 17.86
CA ASP A 258 -18.99 50.96 18.28
C ASP A 258 -19.55 49.58 17.93
N ILE A 259 -18.95 48.93 16.93
CA ILE A 259 -19.18 47.53 16.62
C ILE A 259 -17.88 46.83 16.96
N GLU A 260 -17.80 46.28 18.17
CA GLU A 260 -16.67 45.46 18.57
C GLU A 260 -16.80 44.08 17.92
N PRO A 261 -15.81 43.62 17.14
CA PRO A 261 -15.75 42.21 16.79
C PRO A 261 -15.62 41.42 18.11
N ILE A 262 -16.47 40.39 18.28
CA ILE A 262 -16.26 39.44 19.36
C ILE A 262 -14.89 38.81 19.10
N ASP A 263 -13.91 39.16 19.94
CA ASP A 263 -12.54 38.68 19.83
C ASP A 263 -12.50 37.20 20.20
N LEU A 264 -12.78 36.36 19.22
CA LEU A 264 -12.66 34.90 19.30
C LEU A 264 -11.22 34.45 18.99
N THR A 265 -10.24 35.36 18.92
CA THR A 265 -8.85 34.94 18.81
C THR A 265 -8.48 34.17 20.08
N ALA A 266 -8.38 32.85 19.93
CA ALA A 266 -7.86 32.02 20.99
C ALA A 266 -6.44 32.51 21.30
N ARG A 267 -6.23 33.11 22.47
CA ARG A 267 -4.90 33.50 22.96
C ARG A 267 -4.11 32.22 23.22
N GLY A 268 -3.38 31.73 22.23
CA GLY A 268 -2.58 30.52 22.32
C GLY A 268 -2.22 29.91 20.96
N GLU A 269 -1.44 28.83 21.01
CA GLU A 269 -1.12 28.03 19.83
C GLU A 269 -2.38 27.36 19.30
N LEU A 270 -2.63 27.47 17.98
CA LEU A 270 -3.78 26.85 17.35
C LEU A 270 -3.70 25.31 17.48
N PRO A 271 -4.81 24.61 17.71
CA PRO A 271 -4.80 23.15 17.86
C PRO A 271 -4.59 22.41 16.53
N TYR A 272 -4.78 23.08 15.37
CA TYR A 272 -4.78 22.43 14.06
C TYR A 272 -3.46 21.71 13.72
N PRO A 273 -2.27 22.36 13.83
CA PRO A 273 -1.00 21.73 13.43
C PRO A 273 -0.69 20.47 14.24
N LYS A 274 -0.91 20.51 15.56
CA LYS A 274 -0.69 19.36 16.46
C LYS A 274 -1.59 18.18 16.13
N LEU A 275 -2.84 18.44 15.74
CA LEU A 275 -3.76 17.38 15.36
C LEU A 275 -3.38 16.76 14.01
N VAL A 276 -3.03 17.59 13.01
CA VAL A 276 -2.53 17.13 11.70
C VAL A 276 -1.29 16.27 11.89
N GLU A 277 -0.31 16.74 12.67
CA GLU A 277 0.93 16.01 12.93
C GLU A 277 0.69 14.69 13.67
N ARG A 278 -0.20 14.67 14.67
CA ARG A 278 -0.58 13.42 15.35
C ARG A 278 -1.15 12.40 14.36
N MET A 279 -1.99 12.84 13.42
CA MET A 279 -2.58 11.95 12.42
C MET A 279 -1.54 11.47 11.41
N ASP A 280 -0.62 12.33 10.97
CA ASP A 280 0.49 11.92 10.11
C ASP A 280 1.38 10.86 10.77
N ARG A 281 1.69 11.03 12.07
CA ARG A 281 2.42 10.04 12.86
C ARG A 281 1.65 8.73 12.98
N ALA A 282 0.35 8.78 13.27
CA ALA A 282 -0.50 7.60 13.36
C ALA A 282 -0.59 6.85 12.02
N MET A 283 -0.77 7.56 10.90
CA MET A 283 -0.79 6.97 9.57
C MET A 283 0.55 6.30 9.23
N SER A 284 1.68 6.93 9.59
CA SER A 284 3.00 6.31 9.40
C SER A 284 3.17 5.05 10.24
N ALA A 285 2.80 5.09 11.52
CA ALA A 285 2.90 3.95 12.42
C ALA A 285 2.05 2.76 11.96
N LEU A 286 0.83 3.01 11.49
CA LEU A 286 -0.03 1.96 10.92
C LEU A 286 0.65 1.20 9.78
N TRP A 287 1.33 1.93 8.88
CA TRP A 287 1.92 1.33 7.69
C TRP A 287 3.35 0.82 7.87
N ARG A 288 4.13 1.42 8.77
CA ARG A 288 5.58 1.19 8.91
C ARG A 288 6.00 0.64 10.27
N GLY A 289 5.08 0.46 11.21
CA GLY A 289 5.37 -0.01 12.57
C GLY A 289 5.86 1.09 13.52
N SER A 290 6.45 2.17 12.99
CA SER A 290 6.98 3.29 13.78
C SER A 290 6.49 4.65 13.30
N ASP A 291 6.53 5.64 14.20
CA ASP A 291 6.13 7.01 13.90
C ASP A 291 7.28 7.86 13.27
N LEU A 292 6.91 8.93 12.55
CA LEU A 292 7.86 9.85 11.91
C LEU A 292 8.79 10.58 12.90
N SER A 293 8.36 10.76 14.16
CA SER A 293 9.17 11.44 15.17
C SER A 293 10.30 10.57 15.70
N THR A 294 10.13 9.25 15.71
CA THR A 294 11.22 8.30 15.88
C THR A 294 12.11 8.29 14.63
N ILE A 295 11.55 8.45 13.41
CA ILE A 295 12.31 8.42 12.13
C ILE A 295 13.27 9.62 12.01
N SER A 296 12.97 10.74 12.67
CA SER A 296 13.75 11.99 12.61
C SER A 296 14.63 12.26 13.83
N ARG A 297 14.56 11.46 14.90
CA ARG A 297 15.52 11.56 16.02
C ARG A 297 16.77 10.76 15.69
N GLU A 298 17.76 11.46 15.13
CA GLU A 298 19.17 11.06 15.02
C GLU A 298 19.79 10.78 16.40
N GLN A 299 19.45 9.64 17.01
CA GLN A 299 20.27 9.03 18.06
C GLN A 299 20.36 7.53 17.78
N SER A 300 21.60 7.04 17.74
CA SER A 300 22.08 5.73 17.26
C SER A 300 21.34 4.47 17.74
N ALA A 301 20.49 4.55 18.76
CA ALA A 301 19.68 3.43 19.24
C ALA A 301 18.27 3.35 18.62
N GLY A 302 17.72 4.46 18.11
CA GLY A 302 16.37 4.48 17.50
C GLY A 302 16.33 3.92 16.08
N ALA A 303 17.39 4.17 15.30
CA ALA A 303 17.50 3.70 13.92
C ALA A 303 17.62 2.17 13.80
N SER A 304 18.26 1.50 14.78
CA SER A 304 18.38 0.04 14.80
C SER A 304 17.04 -0.65 15.08
N LEU A 305 16.28 -0.15 16.07
CA LEU A 305 14.96 -0.69 16.40
C LEU A 305 13.97 -0.50 15.23
N GLN A 306 14.05 0.62 14.53
CA GLN A 306 13.24 0.87 13.32
C GLN A 306 13.56 -0.05 12.16
N SER A 307 14.84 -0.34 11.96
CA SER A 307 15.26 -1.29 10.94
C SER A 307 14.77 -2.70 11.29
N GLU A 308 14.77 -3.08 12.57
CA GLU A 308 14.24 -4.35 13.04
C GLU A 308 12.72 -4.42 12.82
N GLU A 309 11.93 -3.41 13.20
CA GLU A 309 10.47 -3.39 12.96
C GLU A 309 10.11 -3.39 11.48
N SER A 310 10.80 -2.60 10.65
CA SER A 310 10.58 -2.60 9.20
C SER A 310 10.93 -3.95 8.57
N ALA A 311 11.94 -4.64 9.11
CA ALA A 311 12.31 -5.97 8.64
C ALA A 311 11.27 -7.02 9.06
N LEU A 312 10.69 -6.93 10.26
CA LEU A 312 9.61 -7.83 10.69
C LEU A 312 8.39 -7.71 9.78
N LEU A 313 7.97 -6.48 9.44
CA LEU A 313 6.86 -6.28 8.50
C LEU A 313 7.19 -6.79 7.10
N GLU A 314 8.42 -6.56 6.61
CA GLU A 314 8.84 -7.04 5.30
C GLU A 314 8.91 -8.58 5.24
N GLU A 315 9.34 -9.24 6.33
CA GLU A 315 9.39 -10.69 6.46
C GLU A 315 7.99 -11.31 6.50
N ASP A 316 7.08 -10.75 7.30
CA ASP A 316 5.68 -11.18 7.37
C ASP A 316 4.97 -10.99 6.02
N ASP A 317 5.14 -9.83 5.39
CA ASP A 317 4.59 -9.54 4.08
C ASP A 317 5.13 -10.51 2.99
N ALA A 318 6.43 -10.85 3.04
CA ALA A 318 7.05 -11.82 2.13
C ALA A 318 6.54 -13.25 2.36
N ALA A 319 6.31 -13.64 3.62
CA ALA A 319 5.72 -14.92 3.98
C ALA A 319 4.26 -15.01 3.49
N LEU A 320 3.46 -13.95 3.68
CA LEU A 320 2.09 -13.85 3.19
C LEU A 320 2.02 -14.08 1.68
N VAL A 321 2.89 -13.40 0.91
CA VAL A 321 2.95 -13.55 -0.55
C VAL A 321 3.35 -14.98 -0.94
N SER A 322 4.37 -15.53 -0.29
CA SER A 322 4.87 -16.88 -0.58
C SER A 322 3.78 -17.93 -0.33
N GLU A 323 3.16 -17.92 0.84
CA GLU A 323 2.11 -18.88 1.21
C GLU A 323 0.89 -18.78 0.28
N THR A 324 0.47 -17.55 -0.03
CA THR A 324 -0.65 -17.32 -0.95
C THR A 324 -0.37 -17.92 -2.33
N LEU A 325 0.83 -17.71 -2.87
CA LEU A 325 1.24 -18.29 -4.16
C LEU A 325 1.36 -19.82 -4.09
N ASN A 326 1.89 -20.38 -3.00
CA ASN A 326 2.02 -21.84 -2.86
C ASN A 326 0.66 -22.53 -2.90
N ILE A 327 -0.32 -21.98 -2.17
CA ILE A 327 -1.65 -22.58 -2.05
C ILE A 327 -2.48 -22.39 -3.33
N GLN A 328 -2.45 -21.19 -3.91
CA GLN A 328 -3.38 -20.80 -4.98
C GLN A 328 -2.79 -20.84 -6.39
N VAL A 329 -1.47 -20.88 -6.54
CA VAL A 329 -0.78 -20.89 -7.84
C VAL A 329 0.03 -22.17 -8.02
N ASP A 330 1.04 -22.41 -7.19
CA ASP A 330 1.97 -23.54 -7.36
C ASP A 330 1.23 -24.87 -7.45
N ARG A 331 0.30 -25.09 -6.52
CA ARG A 331 -0.53 -26.30 -6.49
C ARG A 331 -1.25 -26.52 -7.82
N PHE A 332 -1.84 -25.50 -8.41
CA PHE A 332 -2.60 -25.64 -9.64
C PHE A 332 -1.70 -25.80 -10.86
N VAL A 333 -0.57 -25.07 -10.90
CA VAL A 333 0.45 -25.21 -11.95
C VAL A 333 0.99 -26.64 -11.99
N LEU A 334 1.40 -27.17 -10.84
CA LEU A 334 1.93 -28.54 -10.74
C LEU A 334 0.87 -29.60 -11.00
N LYS A 335 -0.36 -29.40 -10.52
CA LYS A 335 -1.49 -30.28 -10.85
C LYS A 335 -1.75 -30.36 -12.34
N TYR A 336 -1.65 -29.25 -13.07
CA TYR A 336 -1.85 -29.23 -14.52
C TYR A 336 -0.72 -29.92 -15.28
N LEU A 337 0.53 -29.64 -14.91
CA LEU A 337 1.70 -30.16 -15.64
C LEU A 337 1.99 -31.63 -15.33
N PHE A 338 1.79 -32.06 -14.08
CA PHE A 338 2.25 -33.37 -13.59
C PHE A 338 1.12 -34.24 -13.00
N GLY A 339 -0.10 -33.72 -12.88
CA GLY A 339 -1.23 -34.48 -12.31
C GLY A 339 -1.16 -34.68 -10.79
N VAL A 340 -0.27 -33.96 -10.09
CA VAL A 340 -0.05 -34.10 -8.65
C VAL A 340 -0.92 -33.15 -7.83
N GLU A 341 -1.49 -33.63 -6.72
CA GLU A 341 -2.27 -32.78 -5.80
C GLU A 341 -1.40 -31.98 -4.83
N ARG A 342 -0.23 -32.52 -4.47
CA ARG A 342 0.78 -31.87 -3.62
C ARG A 342 2.11 -31.88 -4.35
N GLY A 343 2.54 -30.72 -4.78
CA GLY A 343 3.86 -30.52 -5.36
C GLY A 343 4.98 -30.75 -4.36
N LYS A 344 6.17 -31.08 -4.88
CA LYS A 344 7.41 -31.16 -4.11
C LYS A 344 8.32 -29.94 -4.27
N ALA A 345 7.81 -28.88 -4.91
CA ALA A 345 8.49 -27.61 -5.04
C ALA A 345 7.51 -26.46 -4.82
N TYR A 346 8.00 -25.33 -4.32
CA TYR A 346 7.20 -24.18 -3.97
C TYR A 346 8.01 -22.88 -4.06
N ILE A 347 7.35 -21.77 -4.42
CA ILE A 347 7.97 -20.44 -4.47
C ILE A 347 8.19 -19.88 -3.06
N ARG A 348 9.33 -19.21 -2.85
CA ARG A 348 9.60 -18.39 -1.68
C ARG A 348 10.13 -17.03 -2.10
N VAL A 349 9.52 -15.96 -1.58
CA VAL A 349 10.05 -14.61 -1.61
C VAL A 349 11.02 -14.48 -0.43
N ASN A 350 12.29 -14.22 -0.73
CA ASN A 350 13.36 -14.24 0.26
C ASN A 350 13.49 -12.86 0.90
N SER A 351 13.22 -12.75 2.20
CA SER A 351 13.49 -11.54 2.95
C SER A 351 15.01 -11.36 3.12
N ASN A 352 15.55 -10.25 2.61
CA ASN A 352 16.95 -9.90 2.77
C ASN A 352 17.15 -9.19 4.12
N ASN A 353 17.07 -9.93 5.22
CA ASN A 353 17.39 -9.35 6.52
C ASN A 353 18.90 -9.34 6.73
N HIS A 354 19.59 -8.34 6.17
CA HIS A 354 21.05 -8.16 6.29
C HIS A 354 21.54 -8.19 7.75
N TYR A 355 20.72 -7.73 8.70
CA TYR A 355 21.04 -7.77 10.14
C TYR A 355 20.99 -9.18 10.72
N GLN A 356 20.03 -10.01 10.29
CA GLN A 356 20.03 -11.43 10.64
C GLN A 356 21.21 -12.14 10.01
N SER A 357 21.59 -11.83 8.77
CA SER A 357 22.75 -12.47 8.12
C SER A 357 24.07 -12.23 8.88
N LEU A 358 24.29 -11.04 9.43
CA LEU A 358 25.49 -10.76 10.25
C LEU A 358 25.45 -11.48 11.61
N ARG A 359 24.31 -11.45 12.31
CA ARG A 359 24.15 -12.19 13.58
C ARG A 359 24.25 -13.71 13.37
N ASP A 360 23.71 -14.20 12.27
CA ASP A 360 23.78 -15.60 11.88
C ASP A 360 25.21 -15.98 11.56
N LEU A 361 25.96 -15.18 10.79
CA LEU A 361 27.37 -15.43 10.52
C LEU A 361 28.20 -15.51 11.81
N GLU A 362 27.97 -14.59 12.75
CA GLU A 362 28.60 -14.61 14.08
C GLU A 362 28.23 -15.89 14.85
N LEU A 363 26.96 -16.30 14.83
CA LEU A 363 26.49 -17.54 15.46
C LEU A 363 27.12 -18.78 14.82
N TYR A 364 27.09 -18.89 13.49
CA TYR A 364 27.70 -20.00 12.76
C TYR A 364 29.20 -20.05 12.98
N ARG A 365 29.88 -18.91 13.04
CA ARG A 365 31.30 -18.82 13.40
C ARG A 365 31.54 -19.37 14.82
N ARG A 366 30.73 -18.98 15.81
CA ARG A 366 30.86 -19.50 17.18
C ARG A 366 30.57 -20.99 17.27
N LEU A 367 29.54 -21.47 16.58
CA LEU A 367 29.21 -22.90 16.52
C LEU A 367 30.34 -23.70 15.88
N TRP A 368 30.96 -23.17 14.83
CA TRP A 368 32.16 -23.74 14.21
C TRP A 368 33.36 -23.76 15.16
N GLU A 369 33.65 -22.65 15.84
CA GLU A 369 34.70 -22.54 16.86
C GLU A 369 34.46 -23.50 18.04
N MET A 370 33.20 -23.84 18.35
CA MET A 370 32.80 -24.84 19.36
C MET A 370 32.85 -26.29 18.83
N GLY A 371 33.27 -26.52 17.59
CA GLY A 371 33.48 -27.83 17.00
C GLY A 371 32.23 -28.48 16.38
N LEU A 372 31.16 -27.71 16.14
CA LEU A 372 29.97 -28.22 15.45
C LEU A 372 30.22 -28.32 13.94
N ALA A 373 30.09 -29.52 13.37
CA ALA A 373 30.11 -29.71 11.92
C ALA A 373 28.82 -29.16 11.30
N ILE A 374 28.93 -28.06 10.54
CA ILE A 374 27.81 -27.43 9.85
C ILE A 374 27.81 -27.89 8.39
N PRO A 375 26.74 -28.54 7.89
CA PRO A 375 26.66 -28.94 6.49
C PRO A 375 26.67 -27.72 5.56
N GLU A 376 27.54 -27.74 4.55
CA GLU A 376 27.70 -26.64 3.60
C GLU A 376 26.39 -26.27 2.89
N ASN A 377 25.58 -27.27 2.52
CA ASN A 377 24.28 -27.04 1.88
C ASN A 377 23.35 -26.20 2.77
N LYS A 378 23.36 -26.42 4.10
CA LYS A 378 22.53 -25.65 5.04
C LYS A 378 23.01 -24.21 5.20
N LEU A 379 24.32 -24.00 5.19
CA LEU A 379 24.92 -22.67 5.22
C LEU A 379 24.54 -21.89 3.95
N ARG A 380 24.72 -22.53 2.79
CA ARG A 380 24.39 -21.96 1.47
C ARG A 380 22.91 -21.62 1.36
N GLU A 381 22.02 -22.52 1.78
CA GLU A 381 20.58 -22.27 1.80
C GLU A 381 20.22 -21.09 2.72
N ARG A 382 20.78 -21.05 3.94
CA ARG A 382 20.51 -19.98 4.91
C ARG A 382 20.92 -18.60 4.40
N PHE A 383 22.06 -18.50 3.73
CA PHE A 383 22.57 -17.24 3.19
C PHE A 383 22.21 -16.99 1.73
N SER A 384 21.36 -17.85 1.13
CA SER A 384 21.02 -17.80 -0.30
C SER A 384 22.26 -17.73 -1.22
N ILE A 385 23.34 -18.43 -0.83
CA ILE A 385 24.59 -18.49 -1.61
C ILE A 385 24.45 -19.65 -2.62
N PRO A 386 24.51 -19.39 -3.94
CA PRO A 386 24.44 -20.46 -4.94
C PRO A 386 25.62 -21.43 -4.80
N LYS A 387 25.43 -22.68 -5.22
CA LYS A 387 26.57 -23.60 -5.40
C LYS A 387 27.46 -23.05 -6.53
N PRO A 388 28.79 -23.05 -6.37
CA PRO A 388 29.68 -22.67 -7.46
C PRO A 388 29.43 -23.63 -8.63
N ASP A 389 29.20 -23.07 -9.82
CA ASP A 389 29.27 -23.86 -11.03
C ASP A 389 30.71 -24.34 -11.18
N THR A 390 30.92 -25.59 -11.60
CA THR A 390 32.25 -26.24 -11.74
C THR A 390 33.20 -25.51 -12.71
N LYS A 391 32.77 -24.39 -13.30
CA LYS A 391 33.53 -23.53 -14.20
C LYS A 391 33.87 -22.15 -13.64
N ASP A 392 33.27 -21.73 -12.52
CA ASP A 392 33.59 -20.45 -11.89
C ASP A 392 34.68 -20.71 -10.84
N GLN A 393 35.86 -20.13 -11.05
CA GLN A 393 37.01 -20.27 -10.17
C GLN A 393 36.62 -19.91 -8.72
N GLU A 394 36.65 -20.90 -7.84
CA GLU A 394 36.46 -20.71 -6.41
C GLU A 394 37.59 -19.85 -5.85
N LEU A 395 37.25 -18.73 -5.21
CA LEU A 395 38.16 -18.01 -4.33
C LEU A 395 38.29 -18.82 -3.04
N THR A 396 39.19 -19.79 -3.02
CA THR A 396 39.59 -20.46 -1.79
C THR A 396 40.39 -19.46 -0.95
N SER A 397 39.94 -19.22 0.28
CA SER A 397 40.74 -18.51 1.26
C SER A 397 41.99 -19.34 1.52
N ASN A 398 43.15 -18.84 1.08
CA ASN A 398 44.44 -19.43 1.35
C ASN A 398 44.56 -19.78 2.84
N GLU A 399 45.01 -21.00 3.09
CA GLU A 399 45.53 -21.47 4.36
C GLU A 399 46.53 -20.43 4.89
N THR A 400 46.18 -19.75 5.99
CA THR A 400 47.18 -19.10 6.83
C THR A 400 47.67 -20.13 7.84
N GLU A 401 48.97 -20.40 7.75
CA GLU A 401 49.80 -21.13 8.71
C GLU A 401 49.58 -20.74 10.17
#